data_AF-A0A1C7W5A7-F1
#
_entry.id   AF-A0A1C7W5A7-F1
#
_cell.length_a   1.000
_cell.length_b   1.000
_cell.length_c   1.000
_cell.angle_alpha   90.00
_cell.angle_beta   90.00
_cell.angle_gamma   90.00
#
_symmetry.space_group_name_H-M   'P 1'
#
loop_
_entity.id
_entity.type
_entity.pdbx_description
1 polymer ?
#
loop_
_entity_poly.entity_id
_entity_poly.type
_entity_poly.pdbx_seq_one_letter_code
_entity_poly.pdbx_strand_id
1 'polypeptide(L)'
;MAAIDPSQFKALHKYFPALTLTQLATAYMYSTGIPVGTIAQLRGVSEDTVKDSLKAACNRMQLTSISAMGTAIQLKLNLELLIAIDSIHLN
;
A
#
# COMPACT_ATOMS: atom_id res chain seq x y z
N MET A 1 10.19 16.09 -8.29
CA MET A 1 9.59 14.79 -8.68
C MET A 1 8.08 15.00 -8.73
N ALA A 2 7.37 14.45 -9.72
CA ALA A 2 5.91 14.53 -9.75
C ALA A 2 5.33 13.78 -8.55
N ALA A 3 4.31 14.34 -7.91
CA ALA A 3 3.63 13.68 -6.80
C ALA A 3 2.95 12.40 -7.31
N ILE A 4 3.02 11.33 -6.51
CA ILE A 4 2.29 10.09 -6.80
C ILE A 4 0.82 10.32 -6.42
N ASP A 5 -0.06 10.26 -7.42
CA ASP A 5 -1.50 10.33 -7.21
C ASP A 5 -2.03 8.98 -6.67
N PRO A 6 -2.71 8.95 -5.51
CA PRO A 6 -3.36 7.75 -4.99
C PRO A 6 -4.33 7.06 -5.96
N SER A 7 -4.87 7.78 -6.94
CA SER A 7 -5.73 7.23 -8.00
C SER A 7 -5.04 6.14 -8.83
N GLN A 8 -3.70 6.18 -8.94
CA GLN A 8 -2.90 5.17 -9.61
C GLN A 8 -3.00 3.78 -8.95
N PHE A 9 -3.38 3.73 -7.66
CA PHE A 9 -3.54 2.48 -6.90
C PHE A 9 -4.98 1.94 -6.92
N LYS A 10 -5.88 2.56 -7.70
CA LYS A 10 -7.30 2.15 -7.76
C LYS A 10 -7.48 0.69 -8.13
N ALA A 11 -6.66 0.15 -9.03
CA ALA A 11 -6.69 -1.26 -9.41
C ALA A 11 -6.38 -2.20 -8.24
N LEU A 12 -5.57 -1.77 -7.27
CA LEU A 12 -5.20 -2.56 -6.08
C LEU A 12 -6.25 -2.48 -4.97
N HIS A 13 -7.13 -1.48 -5.01
CA HIS A 13 -8.12 -1.22 -3.96
C HIS A 13 -9.08 -2.39 -3.76
N LYS A 14 -9.38 -3.14 -4.82
CA LYS A 14 -10.21 -4.37 -4.74
C LYS A 14 -9.65 -5.42 -3.78
N TYR A 15 -8.33 -5.42 -3.52
CA TYR A 15 -7.69 -6.36 -2.60
C TYR A 15 -7.66 -5.88 -1.15
N PHE A 16 -7.87 -4.58 -0.93
CA PHE A 16 -7.83 -3.95 0.38
C PHE A 16 -9.02 -2.98 0.57
N PRO A 17 -10.27 -3.48 0.48
CA PRO A 17 -11.46 -2.63 0.45
C PRO A 17 -11.66 -1.83 1.74
N ALA A 18 -11.08 -2.28 2.86
CA ALA A 18 -11.13 -1.57 4.13
C ALA A 18 -10.30 -0.28 4.12
N LEU A 19 -9.28 -0.16 3.25
CA LEU A 19 -8.41 1.01 3.18
C LEU A 19 -8.98 2.08 2.26
N THR A 20 -8.73 3.36 2.55
CA THR A 20 -8.91 4.39 1.52
C THR A 20 -7.81 4.31 0.47
N LEU A 21 -7.99 4.88 -0.72
CA LEU A 21 -6.94 4.91 -1.76
C LEU A 21 -5.64 5.52 -1.24
N THR A 22 -5.75 6.59 -0.46
CA THR A 22 -4.61 7.26 0.18
C THR A 22 -3.89 6.35 1.16
N GLN A 23 -4.62 5.61 1.98
CA GLN A 23 -4.04 4.65 2.93
C GLN A 23 -3.36 3.51 2.21
N LEU A 24 -4.00 2.97 1.17
CA LEU A 24 -3.44 1.91 0.35
C LEU A 24 -2.15 2.35 -0.36
N ALA A 25 -2.17 3.50 -1.04
CA ALA A 25 -0.99 4.05 -1.71
C ALA A 25 0.18 4.22 -0.73
N THR A 26 -0.09 4.76 0.45
CA THR A 26 0.92 5.00 1.50
C THR A 26 1.48 3.69 2.05
N ALA A 27 0.60 2.74 2.36
CA ALA A 27 1.00 1.46 2.91
C ALA A 27 1.72 0.59 1.88
N TYR A 28 1.35 0.69 0.61
CA TYR A 28 2.07 0.07 -0.51
C TYR A 28 3.49 0.63 -0.65
N MET A 29 3.65 1.96 -0.75
CA MET A 29 4.98 2.59 -0.83
C MET A 29 5.87 2.21 0.36
N TYR A 30 5.28 2.17 1.56
CA TYR A 30 5.99 1.70 2.74
C TYR A 30 6.40 0.22 2.62
N SER A 31 5.50 -0.65 2.15
CA SER A 31 5.79 -2.09 1.96
C SER A 31 6.92 -2.35 0.97
N THR A 32 7.15 -1.45 0.01
CA THR A 32 8.26 -1.55 -0.95
C THR A 32 9.59 -1.03 -0.38
N GLY A 33 9.64 -0.67 0.91
CA GLY A 33 10.84 -0.20 1.58
C GLY A 33 11.12 1.30 1.41
N ILE A 34 10.16 2.09 0.91
CA ILE A 34 10.36 3.54 0.75
C ILE A 34 10.29 4.21 2.14
N PRO A 35 11.30 5.00 2.53
CA PRO A 35 11.30 5.71 3.81
C PRO A 35 10.16 6.72 3.94
N VAL A 36 9.67 6.94 5.16
CA VAL A 36 8.57 7.87 5.47
C VAL A 36 8.79 9.27 4.90
N GLY A 37 10.01 9.82 5.03
CA GLY A 37 10.36 11.14 4.48
C GLY A 37 10.22 11.21 2.96
N THR A 38 10.64 10.15 2.25
CA THR A 38 10.48 10.06 0.80
C THR A 38 9.01 9.92 0.42
N ILE A 39 8.21 9.14 1.16
CA ILE A 39 6.76 9.04 0.94
C ILE A 39 6.08 10.40 1.14
N ALA A 40 6.49 11.15 2.16
CA ALA A 40 5.97 12.49 2.45
C ALA A 40 6.22 13.44 1.28
N GLN A 41 7.43 13.43 0.71
CA GLN A 41 7.77 14.18 -0.49
C GLN A 41 6.97 13.73 -1.72
N LEU A 42 6.87 12.41 -1.95
CA LEU A 42 6.11 11.85 -3.09
C LEU A 42 4.61 12.16 -3.00
N ARG A 43 4.07 12.33 -1.79
CA ARG A 43 2.65 12.64 -1.57
C ARG A 43 2.38 14.14 -1.39
N GLY A 44 3.41 14.98 -1.26
CA GLY A 44 3.26 16.41 -0.96
C GLY A 44 2.62 16.68 0.41
N VAL A 45 2.91 15.87 1.43
CA VAL A 45 2.37 15.99 2.79
C VAL A 45 3.49 15.93 3.85
N SER A 46 3.18 16.14 5.14
CA SER A 46 4.16 16.00 6.22
C SER A 46 4.47 14.53 6.53
N GLU A 47 5.66 14.26 7.12
CA GLU A 47 6.00 12.92 7.61
C GLU A 47 5.01 12.41 8.66
N ASP A 48 4.48 13.28 9.50
CA ASP A 48 3.48 12.90 10.50
C ASP A 48 2.16 12.49 9.84
N THR A 49 1.75 13.17 8.77
CA THR A 49 0.60 12.75 7.95
C THR A 49 0.81 11.34 7.37
N VAL A 50 2.04 11.01 6.97
CA VAL A 50 2.38 9.66 6.49
C VAL A 50 2.30 8.64 7.63
N LYS A 51 2.91 8.93 8.79
CA LYS A 51 2.86 8.05 9.97
C LYS A 51 1.43 7.77 10.43
N ASP A 52 0.59 8.80 10.47
CA ASP A 52 -0.82 8.67 10.86
C ASP A 52 -1.60 7.87 9.82
N SER A 53 -1.35 8.08 8.53
CA SER A 53 -1.93 7.26 7.46
C SER A 53 -1.52 5.79 7.57
N LEU A 54 -0.25 5.50 7.92
CA LEU A 54 0.23 4.13 8.12
C LEU A 54 -0.39 3.47 9.35
N LYS A 55 -0.48 4.18 10.48
CA LYS A 55 -1.19 3.68 11.68
C LYS A 55 -2.66 3.41 11.40
N ALA A 56 -3.32 4.33 10.70
CA ALA A 56 -4.72 4.22 10.36
C ALA A 56 -4.99 3.08 9.37
N ALA A 57 -4.06 2.79 8.45
CA ALA A 57 -4.11 1.63 7.58
C ALA A 57 -3.90 0.32 8.36
N CYS A 58 -2.89 0.27 9.24
CA CYS A 58 -2.58 -0.88 10.08
C CYS A 58 -3.78 -1.28 10.95
N ASN A 59 -4.42 -0.30 11.58
CA ASN A 59 -5.61 -0.53 12.42
C ASN A 59 -6.80 -1.04 11.61
N ARG A 60 -7.02 -0.50 10.39
CA ARG A 60 -8.09 -0.97 9.49
C ARG A 60 -7.86 -2.38 8.97
N MET A 61 -6.60 -2.78 8.80
CA MET A 61 -6.21 -4.15 8.48
C MET A 61 -6.21 -5.08 9.70
N GLN A 62 -6.51 -4.55 10.89
CA GLN A 62 -6.51 -5.28 12.17
C GLN A 62 -5.15 -5.93 12.47
N LEU A 63 -4.06 -5.25 12.12
CA LEU A 63 -2.70 -5.72 12.32
C LEU A 63 -2.03 -5.02 13.50
N THR A 64 -1.11 -5.73 14.15
CA THR A 64 -0.46 -5.31 15.39
C THR A 64 0.71 -4.35 15.17
N SER A 65 1.25 -4.27 13.95
CA SER A 65 2.36 -3.36 13.63
C SER A 65 2.38 -2.94 12.17
N ILE A 66 2.94 -1.75 11.91
CA ILE A 66 3.16 -1.23 10.55
C ILE A 66 4.06 -2.16 9.73
N SER A 67 5.00 -2.87 10.37
CA SER A 67 5.81 -3.90 9.72
C SER A 67 4.96 -5.07 9.23
N ALA A 68 4.09 -5.62 10.10
CA ALA A 68 3.17 -6.69 9.73
C ALA A 68 2.21 -6.25 8.61
N MET A 69 1.75 -5.00 8.62
CA MET A 69 0.98 -4.40 7.53
C MET A 69 1.75 -4.38 6.21
N GLY A 70 3.01 -3.96 6.22
CA GLY A 70 3.88 -4.01 5.04
C GLY A 70 3.97 -5.43 4.47
N THR A 71 4.27 -6.42 5.32
CA THR A 71 4.34 -7.83 4.91
C THR A 71 3.01 -8.34 4.36
N ALA A 72 1.88 -8.01 5.00
CA ALA A 72 0.56 -8.47 4.58
C ALA A 72 0.17 -7.91 3.20
N ILE A 73 0.46 -6.62 2.94
CA ILE A 73 0.23 -6.01 1.63
C ILE A 73 1.05 -6.72 0.57
N GLN A 74 2.33 -6.93 0.83
CA GLN A 74 3.26 -7.51 -0.13
C GLN A 74 2.91 -8.97 -0.43
N LEU A 75 2.58 -9.77 0.59
CA LEU A 75 2.15 -11.15 0.44
C LEU A 75 0.86 -11.24 -0.40
N LYS A 76 -0.15 -10.41 -0.08
CA LYS A 76 -1.42 -10.42 -0.81
C LYS A 76 -1.22 -10.06 -2.28
N LEU A 77 -0.46 -9.01 -2.57
CA LEU A 77 -0.20 -8.61 -3.96
C LEU A 77 0.62 -9.64 -4.74
N ASN A 78 1.61 -10.26 -4.10
CA ASN A 78 2.41 -11.33 -4.73
C ASN A 78 1.55 -12.56 -5.05
N LEU A 79 0.65 -12.97 -4.15
CA LEU A 79 -0.27 -14.08 -4.40
C LEU A 79 -1.20 -13.78 -5.59
N GLU A 80 -1.78 -12.58 -5.63
CA GLU A 80 -2.66 -12.16 -6.72
C GLU A 80 -1.91 -12.09 -8.06
N LEU A 81 -0.66 -11.65 -8.06
CA LEU A 81 0.20 -11.65 -9.24
C LEU A 81 0.50 -13.09 -9.71
N LEU A 82 0.83 -14.01 -8.80
CA LEU A 82 1.08 -15.41 -9.13
C LEU A 82 -0.15 -16.08 -9.75
N ILE A 83 -1.34 -15.87 -9.16
CA ILE A 83 -2.61 -16.39 -9.69
C ILE A 83 -2.88 -15.83 -11.09
N ALA A 84 -2.63 -14.55 -11.31
CA ALA A 84 -2.81 -13.93 -12.63
C ALA A 84 -1.84 -14.51 -13.68
N ILE A 85 -0.58 -14.75 -13.32
CA ILE A 85 0.42 -15.37 -14.21
C ILE A 85 0.02 -16.80 -14.59
N ASP A 86 -0.41 -17.60 -13.61
CA ASP A 86 -0.88 -18.97 -13.82
C ASP A 86 -2.09 -19.01 -14.77
N SER A 87 -3.05 -18.10 -14.56
CA SER A 87 -4.24 -17.95 -15.42
C SER A 87 -3.91 -17.57 -16.87
N ILE A 88 -2.76 -16.92 -17.11
CA ILE A 88 -2.27 -16.60 -18.45
C ILE A 88 -1.61 -17.82 -19.11
N HIS A 89 -0.94 -18.70 -18.34
CA HIS A 89 -0.27 -19.89 -18.87
C HIS A 89 -1.23 -21.06 -19.18
N LEU A 90 -2.45 -21.01 -18.65
CA LEU A 90 -3.52 -22.00 -18.89
C LEU A 90 -4.43 -21.65 -20.09
N ASN A 91 -4.21 -20.51 -20.75
CA ASN A 91 -4.90 -20.09 -21.98
C ASN A 91 -3.94 -20.09 -23.17
#